data_AF-A0A125RE20-F1
#
_entry.id   AF-A0A125RE20-F1
#
_cell.length_a   1.000
_cell.length_b   1.000
_cell.length_c   1.000
_cell.angle_alpha   90.00
_cell.angle_beta   90.00
_cell.angle_gamma   90.00
#
_symmetry.space_group_name_H-M   'P 1'
#
loop_
_entity.id
_entity.type
_entity.pdbx_description
1 polymer ?
#
loop_
_entity_poly.entity_id
_entity_poly.type
_entity_poly.pdbx_seq_one_letter_code
_entity_poly.pdbx_strand_id
1 'polypeptide(L)'
;MGMQEVADWYSRNCGIKISPGVSVDKSLLQTPESGSGLIVDLSNAENYRLQDSSLVEVLRIPRSSTFSVEAIMGWLNDDDDETYEFIDSKKELKRYIGMFLDDQDHHSFISETNILIVYFGIVAILLADGYAFQQNLTYYLKEVLLKTDASIPVTSVFLDEVASAYYCHYRNGFQELFVSKLLQFYSQVFTDFNEEVILKVISGVVSRCLEIPEEADSNTDDFMVSTTLVPVLDFVNHDNELTNAYFDIDRKTNDILLMLDLNKCTRKSNLCEIFISYSPVEELVHFMNTYGFFPQANKKVQFWNLTISVNLLATGGLECCCSDILRFYSKLHIFPYLELVLLNERIWINDTNPTTLEMLLPFMPYVDMFNNNPNSEEFKILAQLQHNPAKVPPIVQIDKKAISGVISAEALLVAKDRMLQFLCSYITTLLKSTENIPSMQGPLKELSVKEASLLEVLKNQIEEGNNSLFWSQANIPNYKLPICPPPSPSPDYISTMSEINAEQAGIPANLHES
;
A
#
# COMPACT_ATOMS: atom_id res chain seq x y z
N MET A 1 27.34 -7.54 10.19
CA MET A 1 27.37 -8.18 8.88
C MET A 1 26.88 -7.14 7.89
N GLY A 2 27.68 -6.79 6.89
CA GLY A 2 27.25 -5.84 5.85
C GLY A 2 26.32 -6.52 4.84
N MET A 3 25.42 -5.77 4.18
CA MET A 3 24.51 -6.33 3.18
C MET A 3 25.23 -6.91 1.95
N GLN A 4 26.46 -6.47 1.67
CA GLN A 4 27.34 -7.13 0.69
C GLN A 4 27.60 -8.61 1.04
N GLU A 5 27.74 -8.95 2.31
CA GLU A 5 28.01 -10.34 2.72
C GLU A 5 26.83 -11.26 2.40
N VAL A 6 25.60 -10.72 2.45
CA VAL A 6 24.39 -11.43 2.04
C VAL A 6 24.44 -11.73 0.54
N ALA A 7 24.75 -10.73 -0.28
CA ALA A 7 24.89 -10.90 -1.73
C ALA A 7 25.98 -11.92 -2.10
N ASP A 8 27.14 -11.85 -1.44
CA ASP A 8 28.24 -12.80 -1.62
C ASP A 8 27.88 -14.22 -1.18
N TRP A 9 27.05 -14.36 -0.14
CA TRP A 9 26.56 -15.66 0.30
C TRP A 9 25.65 -16.28 -0.75
N TYR A 10 24.67 -15.52 -1.26
CA TYR A 10 23.76 -15.99 -2.29
C TYR A 10 24.45 -16.32 -3.62
N SER A 11 25.45 -15.52 -3.99
CA SER A 11 26.25 -15.78 -5.19
C SER A 11 27.00 -17.12 -5.12
N ARG A 12 27.56 -17.44 -3.95
CA ARG A 12 28.31 -18.70 -3.74
C ARG A 12 27.43 -19.93 -3.56
N ASN A 13 26.25 -19.80 -2.96
CA ASN A 13 25.45 -20.94 -2.52
C ASN A 13 24.18 -21.17 -3.34
N CYS A 14 23.68 -20.17 -4.06
CA CYS A 14 22.37 -20.22 -4.72
C CYS A 14 22.44 -19.90 -6.22
N GLY A 15 23.63 -19.82 -6.80
CA GLY A 15 23.80 -19.58 -8.24
C GLY A 15 23.39 -18.18 -8.72
N ILE A 16 23.12 -17.24 -7.80
CA ILE A 16 22.86 -15.84 -8.15
C ILE A 16 24.13 -15.24 -8.77
N LYS A 17 24.02 -14.71 -9.99
CA LYS A 17 25.15 -14.07 -10.67
C LYS A 17 25.06 -12.57 -10.49
N ILE A 18 26.15 -11.98 -10.00
CA ILE A 18 26.31 -10.54 -9.82
C ILE A 18 27.40 -10.08 -10.80
N SER A 19 27.08 -9.08 -11.61
CA SER A 19 28.01 -8.58 -12.63
C SER A 19 29.24 -7.90 -12.00
N PRO A 20 30.44 -8.01 -12.60
CA PRO A 20 31.63 -7.37 -12.05
C PRO A 20 31.47 -5.85 -11.91
N GLY A 21 31.82 -5.32 -10.74
CA GLY A 21 31.66 -3.89 -10.43
C GLY A 21 30.29 -3.53 -9.88
N VAL A 22 29.42 -4.50 -9.60
CA VAL A 22 28.18 -4.32 -8.83
C VAL A 22 28.40 -4.76 -7.38
N SER A 23 27.93 -3.96 -6.44
CA SER A 23 28.00 -4.23 -4.99
C SER A 23 26.74 -3.75 -4.28
N VAL A 24 26.42 -4.35 -3.13
CA VAL A 24 25.40 -3.86 -2.20
C VAL A 24 26.10 -3.03 -1.13
N ASP A 25 25.86 -1.73 -1.12
CA ASP A 25 26.46 -0.79 -0.17
C ASP A 25 25.36 0.09 0.46
N LYS A 26 25.74 1.02 1.33
CA LYS A 26 24.83 2.07 1.79
C LYS A 26 24.34 2.88 0.58
N SER A 27 23.04 3.16 0.53
CA SER A 27 22.45 3.95 -0.56
C SER A 27 23.14 5.31 -0.70
N LEU A 28 23.26 5.76 -1.95
CA LEU A 28 23.79 7.08 -2.30
C LEU A 28 22.74 8.18 -2.06
N LEU A 29 21.47 7.81 -1.89
CA LEU A 29 20.44 8.72 -1.39
C LEU A 29 20.83 9.14 0.03
N GLN A 30 21.01 10.44 0.25
CA GLN A 30 21.35 11.00 1.57
C GLN A 30 20.11 11.21 2.44
N THR A 31 19.20 10.24 2.47
CA THR A 31 17.99 10.29 3.27
C THR A 31 18.12 9.35 4.47
N PRO A 32 17.48 9.65 5.62
CA PRO A 32 17.52 8.76 6.78
C PRO A 32 17.03 7.33 6.48
N GLU A 33 16.15 7.18 5.51
CA GLU A 33 15.41 5.95 5.18
C GLU A 33 16.11 5.07 4.14
N SER A 34 17.16 5.57 3.48
CA SER A 34 17.71 4.96 2.25
C SER A 34 18.47 3.64 2.44
N GLY A 35 18.73 3.21 3.68
CA GLY A 35 19.25 1.88 3.99
C GLY A 35 20.43 1.43 3.11
N SER A 36 20.26 0.30 2.43
CA SER A 36 21.22 -0.25 1.46
C SER A 36 20.67 -0.13 0.04
N GLY A 37 21.58 -0.05 -0.93
CA GLY A 37 21.27 0.04 -2.37
C GLY A 37 22.25 -0.78 -3.20
N LEU A 38 21.86 -1.14 -4.42
CA LEU A 38 22.78 -1.70 -5.41
C LEU A 38 23.55 -0.58 -6.10
N ILE A 39 24.88 -0.65 -6.04
CA ILE A 39 25.80 0.33 -6.61
C ILE A 39 26.59 -0.33 -7.74
N VAL A 40 26.74 0.38 -8.85
CA VAL A 40 27.54 -0.04 -10.00
C VAL A 40 28.68 0.94 -10.27
N ASP A 41 29.90 0.42 -10.48
CA ASP A 41 31.01 1.16 -11.08
C ASP A 41 30.84 1.20 -12.60
N LEU A 42 30.43 2.36 -13.11
CA LEU A 42 30.19 2.61 -14.53
C LEU A 42 31.44 2.37 -15.39
N SER A 43 32.64 2.55 -14.82
CA SER A 43 33.91 2.32 -15.53
C SER A 43 34.09 0.84 -15.87
N ASN A 44 33.58 -0.04 -15.02
CA ASN A 44 33.60 -1.48 -15.22
C ASN A 44 32.42 -1.94 -16.08
N ALA A 45 31.21 -1.41 -15.81
CA ALA A 45 29.98 -1.81 -16.49
C ALA A 45 30.00 -1.60 -18.01
N GLU A 46 30.70 -0.56 -18.50
CA GLU A 46 30.89 -0.30 -19.94
C GLU A 46 31.51 -1.51 -20.68
N ASN A 47 32.32 -2.33 -20.00
CA ASN A 47 32.96 -3.50 -20.60
C ASN A 47 32.03 -4.71 -20.73
N TYR A 48 30.86 -4.67 -20.11
CA TYR A 48 29.89 -5.78 -20.04
C TYR A 48 28.57 -5.45 -20.75
N ARG A 49 28.57 -4.45 -21.63
CA ARG A 49 27.42 -4.14 -22.49
C ARG A 49 27.02 -5.35 -23.32
N LEU A 50 25.71 -5.58 -23.41
CA LEU A 50 25.16 -6.44 -24.45
C LEU A 50 25.47 -5.84 -25.83
N GLN A 51 25.77 -6.68 -26.81
CA GLN A 51 26.25 -6.25 -28.13
C GLN A 51 25.38 -5.12 -28.71
N ASP A 52 26.04 -4.00 -29.05
CA ASP A 52 25.43 -2.78 -29.60
C ASP A 52 24.26 -2.18 -28.78
N SER A 53 24.17 -2.48 -27.48
CA SER A 53 23.13 -1.99 -26.57
C SER A 53 23.69 -1.12 -25.45
N SER A 54 22.87 -0.21 -24.91
CA SER A 54 23.17 0.50 -23.66
C SER A 54 22.92 -0.35 -22.41
N LEU A 55 22.36 -1.56 -22.59
CA LEU A 55 21.93 -2.44 -21.52
C LEU A 55 23.08 -3.31 -21.00
N VAL A 56 23.10 -3.46 -19.67
CA VAL A 56 23.99 -4.37 -18.94
C VAL A 56 23.13 -5.26 -18.05
N GLU A 57 23.33 -6.58 -18.15
CA GLU A 57 22.80 -7.53 -17.16
C GLU A 57 23.62 -7.38 -15.88
N VAL A 58 23.01 -6.81 -14.83
CA VAL A 58 23.70 -6.55 -13.55
C VAL A 58 23.48 -7.66 -12.54
N LEU A 59 22.31 -8.30 -12.56
CA LEU A 59 21.97 -9.48 -11.78
C LEU A 59 21.27 -10.53 -12.64
N ARG A 60 21.52 -11.80 -12.33
CA ARG A 60 20.71 -12.93 -12.77
C ARG A 60 20.45 -13.86 -11.59
N ILE A 61 19.17 -14.13 -11.33
CA ILE A 61 18.70 -14.83 -10.14
C ILE A 61 17.93 -16.07 -10.59
N PRO A 62 18.44 -17.28 -10.31
CA PRO A 62 17.71 -18.51 -10.60
C PRO A 62 16.36 -18.53 -9.88
N ARG A 63 15.31 -18.99 -10.56
CA ARG A 63 13.95 -19.08 -9.95
C ARG A 63 13.96 -19.92 -8.66
N SER A 64 14.77 -20.98 -8.62
CA SER A 64 14.99 -21.85 -7.45
C SER A 64 15.56 -21.12 -6.22
N SER A 65 16.06 -19.91 -6.39
CA SER A 65 16.67 -19.10 -5.33
C SER A 65 15.73 -18.01 -4.79
N THR A 66 14.48 -18.00 -5.26
CA THR A 66 13.43 -17.04 -4.87
C THR A 66 12.40 -17.69 -3.95
N PHE A 67 11.59 -16.87 -3.28
CA PHE A 67 10.50 -17.36 -2.41
C PHE A 67 9.16 -16.81 -2.89
N SER A 68 8.41 -17.64 -3.61
CA SER A 68 7.01 -17.44 -3.98
C SER A 68 6.15 -18.55 -3.36
N VAL A 69 4.82 -18.39 -3.41
CA VAL A 69 3.90 -19.45 -2.99
C VAL A 69 4.15 -20.74 -3.79
N GLU A 70 4.39 -20.63 -5.10
CA GLU A 70 4.72 -21.78 -5.94
C GLU A 70 6.02 -22.46 -5.50
N ALA A 71 7.10 -21.70 -5.28
CA ALA A 71 8.38 -22.25 -4.86
C ALA A 71 8.28 -22.98 -3.50
N ILE A 72 7.51 -22.41 -2.57
CA ILE A 72 7.22 -23.02 -1.27
C ILE A 72 6.45 -24.33 -1.44
N MET A 73 5.38 -24.33 -2.25
CA MET A 73 4.59 -25.53 -2.50
C MET A 73 5.39 -26.60 -3.22
N GLY A 74 6.27 -26.22 -4.15
CA GLY A 74 7.24 -27.10 -4.80
C GLY A 74 8.14 -27.78 -3.77
N TRP A 75 8.78 -27.00 -2.89
CA TRP A 75 9.61 -27.56 -1.83
C TRP A 75 8.82 -28.46 -0.88
N LEU A 76 7.63 -28.04 -0.44
CA LEU A 76 6.80 -28.85 0.46
C LEU A 76 6.43 -30.21 -0.15
N ASN A 77 6.23 -30.29 -1.46
CA ASN A 77 5.81 -31.51 -2.15
C ASN A 77 6.96 -32.35 -2.73
N ASP A 78 8.19 -31.85 -2.66
CA ASP A 78 9.36 -32.59 -3.08
C ASP A 78 9.68 -33.71 -2.09
N ASP A 79 9.70 -34.95 -2.57
CA ASP A 79 9.99 -36.16 -1.79
C ASP A 79 11.41 -36.70 -2.05
N ASP A 80 12.21 -36.04 -2.91
CA ASP A 80 13.52 -36.53 -3.32
C ASP A 80 14.65 -36.19 -2.30
N ASP A 81 15.45 -37.21 -1.96
CA ASP A 81 16.74 -37.15 -1.23
C ASP A 81 16.79 -36.27 0.04
N GLU A 82 15.78 -36.35 0.89
CA GLU A 82 15.73 -35.60 2.14
C GLU A 82 16.33 -36.32 3.36
N THR A 83 17.06 -35.58 4.19
CA THR A 83 17.44 -36.07 5.52
C THR A 83 16.20 -36.21 6.40
N TYR A 84 16.23 -37.12 7.40
CA TYR A 84 15.12 -37.30 8.35
C TYR A 84 14.70 -35.99 9.04
N GLU A 85 15.65 -35.08 9.27
CA GLU A 85 15.40 -33.76 9.86
C GLU A 85 14.53 -32.86 8.96
N PHE A 86 14.70 -32.90 7.63
CA PHE A 86 13.87 -32.09 6.73
C PHE A 86 12.45 -32.64 6.57
N ILE A 87 12.30 -33.96 6.58
CA ILE A 87 11.00 -34.62 6.50
C ILE A 87 10.11 -34.20 7.68
N ASP A 88 10.67 -34.16 8.90
CA ASP A 88 9.92 -33.77 10.10
C ASP A 88 9.53 -32.28 10.06
N SER A 89 10.46 -31.40 9.68
CA SER A 89 10.18 -29.97 9.48
C SER A 89 9.09 -29.70 8.46
N LYS A 90 9.12 -30.38 7.29
CA LYS A 90 8.08 -30.25 6.27
C LYS A 90 6.73 -30.69 6.79
N LYS A 91 6.69 -31.82 7.51
CA LYS A 91 5.45 -32.36 8.07
C LYS A 91 4.81 -31.39 9.05
N GLU A 92 5.58 -30.83 9.99
CA GLU A 92 5.07 -29.86 10.95
C GLU A 92 4.65 -28.56 10.28
N LEU A 93 5.44 -28.06 9.33
CA LEU A 93 5.08 -26.87 8.57
C LEU A 93 3.79 -27.07 7.76
N LYS A 94 3.64 -28.19 7.04
CA LYS A 94 2.39 -28.54 6.34
C LYS A 94 1.21 -28.60 7.31
N ARG A 95 1.41 -29.18 8.49
CA ARG A 95 0.36 -29.27 9.52
C ARG A 95 -0.10 -27.88 9.95
N TYR A 96 0.81 -26.98 10.28
CA TYR A 96 0.44 -25.63 10.75
C TYR A 96 -0.14 -24.74 9.64
N ILE A 97 0.40 -24.82 8.41
CA ILE A 97 -0.21 -24.14 7.25
C ILE A 97 -1.63 -24.68 7.01
N GLY A 98 -1.80 -26.01 7.03
CA GLY A 98 -3.11 -26.65 6.90
C GLY A 98 -4.10 -26.18 7.97
N MET A 99 -3.68 -26.13 9.23
CA MET A 99 -4.51 -25.61 10.33
C MET A 99 -4.93 -24.15 10.12
N PHE A 100 -4.04 -23.29 9.60
CA PHE A 100 -4.37 -21.91 9.29
C PHE A 100 -5.40 -21.83 8.14
N LEU A 101 -5.21 -22.63 7.09
CA LEU A 101 -6.07 -22.63 5.90
C LEU A 101 -7.42 -23.35 6.09
N ASP A 102 -7.52 -24.27 7.05
CA ASP A 102 -8.77 -24.99 7.34
C ASP A 102 -9.80 -24.12 8.07
N ASP A 103 -9.37 -23.02 8.69
CA ASP A 103 -10.26 -22.07 9.35
C ASP A 103 -10.93 -21.14 8.33
N GLN A 104 -12.26 -21.19 8.27
CA GLN A 104 -13.09 -20.37 7.38
C GLN A 104 -12.90 -18.87 7.63
N ASP A 105 -12.60 -18.46 8.87
CA ASP A 105 -12.39 -17.06 9.22
C ASP A 105 -11.12 -16.48 8.57
N HIS A 106 -10.17 -17.34 8.18
CA HIS A 106 -8.93 -16.92 7.54
C HIS A 106 -9.06 -16.79 6.02
N HIS A 107 -10.09 -17.36 5.40
CA HIS A 107 -10.22 -17.42 3.94
C HIS A 107 -10.29 -16.05 3.28
N SER A 108 -10.87 -15.06 3.98
CA SER A 108 -10.94 -13.68 3.48
C SER A 108 -9.58 -13.02 3.34
N PHE A 109 -8.53 -13.51 4.01
CA PHE A 109 -7.19 -12.91 4.03
C PHE A 109 -6.16 -13.63 3.15
N ILE A 110 -6.58 -14.67 2.42
CA ILE A 110 -5.66 -15.44 1.57
C ILE A 110 -5.23 -14.57 0.37
N SER A 111 -3.98 -14.13 0.42
CA SER A 111 -3.24 -13.51 -0.67
C SER A 111 -1.82 -14.10 -0.69
N GLU A 112 -1.11 -13.99 -1.81
CA GLU A 112 0.26 -14.52 -1.89
C GLU A 112 1.17 -13.92 -0.82
N THR A 113 1.13 -12.60 -0.61
CA THR A 113 1.86 -11.90 0.45
C THR A 113 1.53 -12.45 1.83
N ASN A 114 0.24 -12.65 2.14
CA ASN A 114 -0.18 -13.13 3.46
C ASN A 114 0.22 -14.60 3.68
N ILE A 115 0.21 -15.43 2.63
CA ILE A 115 0.72 -16.79 2.71
C ILE A 115 2.24 -16.81 2.94
N LEU A 116 3.00 -15.91 2.30
CA LEU A 116 4.43 -15.75 2.60
C LEU A 116 4.66 -15.35 4.05
N ILE A 117 3.85 -14.43 4.60
CA ILE A 117 3.91 -14.03 6.02
C ILE A 117 3.65 -15.23 6.94
N VAL A 118 2.58 -16.00 6.69
CA VAL A 118 2.24 -17.20 7.48
C VAL A 118 3.38 -18.20 7.42
N TYR A 119 3.89 -18.49 6.22
CA TYR A 119 4.98 -19.42 6.00
C TYR A 119 6.25 -19.02 6.75
N PHE A 120 6.75 -17.79 6.57
CA PHE A 120 7.96 -17.33 7.23
C PHE A 120 7.78 -17.19 8.75
N GLY A 121 6.57 -16.86 9.21
CA GLY A 121 6.24 -16.82 10.64
C GLY A 121 6.33 -18.20 11.29
N ILE A 122 5.71 -19.23 10.68
CA ILE A 122 5.82 -20.61 11.17
C ILE A 122 7.27 -21.09 11.10
N VAL A 123 8.00 -20.83 10.01
CA VAL A 123 9.42 -21.19 9.87
C VAL A 123 10.26 -20.54 10.97
N ALA A 124 10.00 -19.27 11.32
CA ALA A 124 10.71 -18.59 12.41
C ALA A 124 10.48 -19.27 13.77
N ILE A 125 9.26 -19.68 14.06
CA ILE A 125 8.90 -20.40 15.30
C ILE A 125 9.57 -21.78 15.31
N LEU A 126 9.42 -22.56 14.24
CA LEU A 126 9.98 -23.91 14.15
C LEU A 126 11.52 -23.91 14.21
N LEU A 127 12.18 -22.93 13.59
CA LEU A 127 13.64 -22.77 13.73
C LEU A 127 14.07 -22.50 15.17
N ALA A 128 13.27 -21.78 15.95
CA ALA A 128 13.54 -21.57 17.38
C ALA A 128 13.36 -22.85 18.19
N ASP A 129 12.44 -23.72 17.78
CA ASP A 129 12.18 -25.04 18.37
C ASP A 129 13.18 -26.13 17.93
N GLY A 130 14.14 -25.79 17.06
CA GLY A 130 15.22 -26.68 16.64
C GLY A 130 14.96 -27.47 15.36
N TYR A 131 13.89 -27.18 14.62
CA TYR A 131 13.64 -27.76 13.31
C TYR A 131 14.63 -27.25 12.26
N ALA A 132 14.96 -28.10 11.27
CA ALA A 132 15.91 -27.79 10.22
C ALA A 132 15.20 -27.40 8.91
N PHE A 133 15.71 -26.39 8.22
CA PHE A 133 15.19 -25.94 6.91
C PHE A 133 16.33 -25.71 5.93
N GLN A 134 15.99 -25.53 4.64
CA GLN A 134 16.97 -25.19 3.61
C GLN A 134 17.80 -23.96 4.02
N GLN A 135 19.08 -24.00 3.67
CA GLN A 135 20.04 -23.00 4.14
C GLN A 135 19.75 -21.60 3.58
N ASN A 136 19.34 -21.50 2.31
CA ASN A 136 18.91 -20.26 1.67
C ASN A 136 17.74 -19.62 2.40
N LEU A 137 16.70 -20.40 2.70
CA LEU A 137 15.53 -19.95 3.45
C LEU A 137 15.92 -19.42 4.84
N THR A 138 16.68 -20.23 5.58
CA THR A 138 17.11 -19.90 6.94
C THR A 138 17.97 -18.64 6.96
N TYR A 139 18.88 -18.52 5.98
CA TYR A 139 19.76 -17.38 5.84
C TYR A 139 18.98 -16.11 5.47
N TYR A 140 18.04 -16.18 4.51
CA TYR A 140 17.17 -15.05 4.16
C TYR A 140 16.40 -14.53 5.36
N LEU A 141 15.72 -15.44 6.09
CA LEU A 141 14.92 -15.07 7.24
C LEU A 141 15.77 -14.36 8.30
N LYS A 142 16.93 -14.94 8.68
CA LYS A 142 17.77 -14.41 9.77
C LYS A 142 18.54 -13.15 9.40
N GLU A 143 19.05 -13.08 8.18
CA GLU A 143 19.98 -12.03 7.76
C GLU A 143 19.30 -10.88 7.00
N VAL A 144 18.12 -11.12 6.42
CA VAL A 144 17.37 -10.12 5.67
C VAL A 144 16.07 -9.75 6.38
N LEU A 145 15.12 -10.68 6.50
CA LEU A 145 13.77 -10.35 7.00
C LEU A 145 13.79 -9.85 8.45
N LEU A 146 14.41 -10.60 9.36
CA LEU A 146 14.45 -10.25 10.80
C LEU A 146 15.37 -9.06 11.12
N LYS A 147 16.20 -8.63 10.16
CA LYS A 147 17.08 -7.45 10.28
C LYS A 147 16.55 -6.24 9.50
N THR A 148 15.43 -6.40 8.79
CA THR A 148 14.81 -5.29 8.07
C THR A 148 14.17 -4.35 9.08
N ASP A 149 14.64 -3.11 9.09
CA ASP A 149 14.12 -2.03 9.94
C ASP A 149 13.04 -1.22 9.22
N ALA A 150 12.16 -1.92 8.49
CA ALA A 150 10.99 -1.31 7.87
C ALA A 150 9.90 -1.19 8.94
N SER A 151 9.84 -0.03 9.58
CA SER A 151 8.71 0.28 10.45
C SER A 151 7.54 0.69 9.55
N ILE A 152 6.54 -0.18 9.45
CA ILE A 152 5.29 0.12 8.71
C ILE A 152 4.17 0.40 9.72
N PRO A 153 3.20 1.27 9.38
CA PRO A 153 2.09 1.62 10.26
C PRO A 153 1.32 0.40 10.80
N VAL A 154 1.08 -0.62 9.96
CA VAL A 154 0.31 -1.81 10.34
C VAL A 154 0.95 -2.64 11.45
N THR A 155 2.28 -2.66 11.58
CA THR A 155 2.94 -3.33 12.71
C THR A 155 3.08 -2.39 13.90
N SER A 156 3.21 -1.09 13.65
CA SER A 156 3.36 -0.07 14.69
C SER A 156 2.13 0.09 15.58
N VAL A 157 0.91 -0.11 15.05
CA VAL A 157 -0.32 -0.03 15.85
C VAL A 157 -0.41 -1.09 16.96
N PHE A 158 0.30 -2.21 16.81
CA PHE A 158 0.40 -3.26 17.84
C PHE A 158 1.48 -2.96 18.88
N LEU A 159 2.33 -1.96 18.63
CA LEU A 159 3.43 -1.57 19.52
C LEU A 159 3.16 -0.23 20.23
N ASP A 160 2.28 0.62 19.70
CA ASP A 160 1.96 1.96 20.23
C ASP A 160 0.44 2.24 20.21
N GLU A 161 -0.24 1.97 21.33
CA GLU A 161 -1.68 2.22 21.52
C GLU A 161 -2.06 3.70 21.37
N VAL A 162 -1.15 4.62 21.74
CA VAL A 162 -1.42 6.06 21.72
C VAL A 162 -1.44 6.56 20.27
N ALA A 163 -0.46 6.15 19.47
CA ALA A 163 -0.42 6.52 18.05
C ALA A 163 -1.60 5.96 17.25
N SER A 164 -2.06 4.76 17.61
CA SER A 164 -3.21 4.08 16.98
C SER A 164 -4.52 4.89 17.05
N ALA A 165 -4.75 5.62 18.16
CA ALA A 165 -5.97 6.39 18.37
C ALA A 165 -6.04 7.71 17.58
N TYR A 166 -4.90 8.32 17.26
CA TYR A 166 -4.86 9.64 16.61
C TYR A 166 -4.84 9.58 15.08
N TYR A 167 -4.39 8.48 14.49
CA TYR A 167 -4.24 8.31 13.03
C TYR A 167 -5.09 7.18 12.47
N CYS A 168 -6.24 6.94 13.08
CA CYS A 168 -7.08 5.80 12.77
C CYS A 168 -7.60 5.78 11.33
N HIS A 169 -7.69 6.92 10.63
CA HIS A 169 -8.24 7.00 9.27
C HIS A 169 -7.31 6.53 8.16
N TYR A 170 -5.99 6.40 8.38
CA TYR A 170 -5.05 5.81 7.39
C TYR A 170 -4.64 4.38 7.71
N ARG A 171 -5.18 3.82 8.78
CA ARG A 171 -4.99 2.43 9.16
C ARG A 171 -5.50 1.51 8.07
N ASN A 172 -4.71 0.49 7.71
CA ASN A 172 -5.13 -0.53 6.77
C ASN A 172 -5.94 -1.58 7.53
N GLY A 173 -7.25 -1.37 7.64
CA GLY A 173 -8.08 -2.21 8.52
C GLY A 173 -8.13 -3.67 8.13
N PHE A 174 -8.05 -3.97 6.83
CA PHE A 174 -7.98 -5.35 6.35
C PHE A 174 -6.68 -6.04 6.77
N GLN A 175 -5.53 -5.37 6.60
CA GLN A 175 -4.24 -5.92 6.99
C GLN A 175 -4.11 -6.05 8.51
N GLU A 176 -4.60 -5.09 9.29
CA GLU A 176 -4.60 -5.15 10.75
C GLU A 176 -5.48 -6.29 11.28
N LEU A 177 -6.64 -6.53 10.66
CA LEU A 177 -7.50 -7.65 11.01
C LEU A 177 -6.80 -8.99 10.70
N PHE A 178 -6.11 -9.09 9.56
CA PHE A 178 -5.27 -10.25 9.24
C PHE A 178 -4.18 -10.47 10.29
N VAL A 179 -3.40 -9.43 10.64
CA VAL A 179 -2.34 -9.54 11.66
C VAL A 179 -2.92 -9.99 13.00
N SER A 180 -4.06 -9.42 13.41
CA SER A 180 -4.74 -9.80 14.66
C SER A 180 -5.14 -11.28 14.65
N LYS A 181 -5.74 -11.77 13.55
CA LYS A 181 -6.13 -13.17 13.38
C LYS A 181 -4.91 -14.10 13.33
N LEU A 182 -3.83 -13.67 12.70
CA LEU A 182 -2.57 -14.42 12.64
C LEU A 182 -1.93 -14.58 14.02
N LEU A 183 -1.83 -13.50 14.79
CA LEU A 183 -1.29 -13.53 16.15
C LEU A 183 -2.18 -14.39 17.08
N GLN A 184 -3.50 -14.28 16.94
CA GLN A 184 -4.45 -15.15 17.64
C GLN A 184 -4.20 -16.62 17.30
N PHE A 185 -4.09 -16.97 16.02
CA PHE A 185 -3.77 -18.32 15.57
C PHE A 185 -2.47 -18.84 16.20
N TYR A 186 -1.39 -18.05 16.16
CA TYR A 186 -0.13 -18.46 16.75
C TYR A 186 -0.20 -18.67 18.26
N SER A 187 -0.93 -17.81 18.99
CA SER A 187 -1.11 -17.95 20.44
C SER A 187 -1.90 -19.20 20.85
N GLN A 188 -2.77 -19.71 19.97
CA GLN A 188 -3.58 -20.90 20.22
C GLN A 188 -2.80 -22.19 19.93
N VAL A 189 -1.87 -22.11 18.99
CA VAL A 189 -1.23 -23.27 18.37
C VAL A 189 0.20 -23.49 18.88
N PHE A 190 0.89 -22.43 19.27
CA PHE A 190 2.26 -22.45 19.80
C PHE A 190 2.28 -21.94 21.24
N THR A 191 3.04 -22.60 22.13
CA THR A 191 3.08 -22.24 23.55
C THR A 191 3.91 -21.00 23.84
N ASP A 192 5.00 -20.77 23.09
CA ASP A 192 6.00 -19.74 23.39
C ASP A 192 6.53 -19.03 22.12
N PHE A 193 5.63 -18.53 21.26
CA PHE A 193 6.06 -17.75 20.10
C PHE A 193 6.42 -16.30 20.49
N ASN A 194 7.36 -15.69 19.76
CA ASN A 194 7.75 -14.29 19.97
C ASN A 194 6.99 -13.37 18.99
N GLU A 195 6.06 -12.58 19.51
CA GLU A 195 5.25 -11.64 18.72
C GLU A 195 6.10 -10.62 17.95
N GLU A 196 7.16 -10.07 18.55
CA GLU A 196 8.05 -9.11 17.89
C GLU A 196 8.74 -9.72 16.67
N VAL A 197 9.10 -11.00 16.74
CA VAL A 197 9.67 -11.73 15.60
C VAL A 197 8.64 -11.86 14.47
N ILE A 198 7.38 -12.14 14.79
CA ILE A 198 6.31 -12.22 13.79
C ILE A 198 6.03 -10.87 13.14
N LEU A 199 5.97 -9.79 13.94
CA LEU A 199 5.82 -8.43 13.41
C LEU A 199 7.00 -8.04 12.49
N LYS A 200 8.23 -8.45 12.82
CA LYS A 200 9.39 -8.27 11.93
C LYS A 200 9.29 -9.08 10.64
N VAL A 201 8.77 -10.30 10.69
CA VAL A 201 8.47 -11.08 9.48
C VAL A 201 7.45 -10.35 8.62
N ILE A 202 6.35 -9.86 9.20
CA ILE A 202 5.33 -9.09 8.48
C ILE A 202 5.96 -7.87 7.79
N SER A 203 6.65 -7.02 8.54
CA SER A 203 7.35 -5.85 8.01
C SER A 203 8.32 -6.22 6.89
N GLY A 204 9.16 -7.24 7.10
CA GLY A 204 10.17 -7.68 6.15
C GLY A 204 9.57 -8.24 4.86
N VAL A 205 8.50 -9.03 4.95
CA VAL A 205 7.83 -9.61 3.78
C VAL A 205 7.11 -8.51 2.98
N VAL A 206 6.28 -7.69 3.64
CA VAL A 206 5.46 -6.66 2.96
C VAL A 206 6.35 -5.64 2.23
N SER A 207 7.44 -5.19 2.86
CA SER A 207 8.32 -4.15 2.29
C SER A 207 9.28 -4.64 1.19
N ARG A 208 9.44 -5.95 1.01
CA ARG A 208 10.44 -6.54 0.09
C ARG A 208 9.84 -7.42 -1.01
N CYS A 209 8.56 -7.74 -0.94
CA CYS A 209 7.91 -8.48 -2.01
C CYS A 209 7.92 -7.69 -3.31
N LEU A 210 8.22 -8.39 -4.40
CA LEU A 210 8.20 -7.86 -5.75
C LEU A 210 7.16 -8.62 -6.58
N GLU A 211 6.50 -7.88 -7.46
CA GLU A 211 5.61 -8.44 -8.48
C GLU A 211 6.46 -8.94 -9.66
N ILE A 212 6.67 -10.26 -9.71
CA ILE A 212 7.50 -10.88 -10.75
C ILE A 212 6.60 -11.47 -11.83
N PRO A 213 6.76 -11.08 -13.11
CA PRO A 213 5.97 -11.64 -14.19
C PRO A 213 6.35 -13.10 -14.43
N GLU A 214 5.35 -13.91 -14.77
CA GLU A 214 5.47 -15.32 -15.10
C GLU A 214 4.76 -15.58 -16.42
N GLU A 215 5.40 -16.32 -17.31
CA GLU A 215 4.82 -16.64 -18.61
C GLU A 215 3.57 -17.50 -18.41
N ALA A 216 2.41 -17.03 -18.90
CA ALA A 216 1.15 -17.75 -18.74
C ALA A 216 1.03 -18.91 -19.73
N ASP A 217 1.48 -18.68 -20.97
CA ASP A 217 1.60 -19.70 -22.02
C ASP A 217 2.77 -19.32 -22.93
N SER A 218 3.69 -20.28 -23.12
CA SER A 218 4.83 -20.26 -24.06
C SER A 218 4.54 -19.78 -25.49
N ASN A 219 3.28 -19.79 -25.93
CA ASN A 219 2.86 -19.37 -27.26
C ASN A 219 2.23 -17.97 -27.30
N THR A 220 2.16 -17.28 -26.17
CA THR A 220 1.51 -15.98 -26.02
C THR A 220 2.46 -14.96 -25.41
N ASP A 221 2.15 -13.68 -25.55
CA ASP A 221 2.80 -12.61 -24.78
C ASP A 221 2.04 -12.32 -23.48
N ASP A 222 1.11 -13.21 -23.09
CA ASP A 222 0.37 -13.09 -21.84
C ASP A 222 1.25 -13.54 -20.68
N PHE A 223 1.25 -12.74 -19.61
CA PHE A 223 1.95 -13.03 -18.38
C PHE A 223 1.00 -12.90 -17.19
N MET A 224 1.24 -13.73 -16.18
CA MET A 224 0.69 -13.54 -14.84
C MET A 224 1.75 -12.85 -13.98
N VAL A 225 1.35 -12.39 -12.80
CA VAL A 225 2.27 -11.76 -11.85
C VAL A 225 2.17 -12.53 -10.56
N SER A 226 3.32 -12.93 -10.00
CA SER A 226 3.40 -13.55 -8.68
C SER A 226 4.22 -12.70 -7.73
N THR A 227 3.68 -12.51 -6.53
CA THR A 227 4.34 -11.91 -5.39
C THR A 227 5.48 -12.81 -4.94
N THR A 228 6.71 -12.32 -5.09
CA THR A 228 7.92 -13.09 -4.82
C THR A 228 8.92 -12.27 -3.99
N LEU A 229 9.54 -12.89 -3.00
CA LEU A 229 10.76 -12.37 -2.38
C LEU A 229 11.97 -12.82 -3.22
N VAL A 230 12.72 -11.85 -3.73
CA VAL A 230 13.83 -12.09 -4.67
C VAL A 230 15.14 -11.62 -4.02
N PRO A 231 15.92 -12.54 -3.40
CA PRO A 231 17.12 -12.15 -2.69
C PRO A 231 18.11 -11.36 -3.55
N VAL A 232 18.75 -10.36 -2.95
CA VAL A 232 19.69 -9.42 -3.59
C VAL A 232 18.99 -8.36 -4.43
N LEU A 233 17.98 -8.73 -5.24
CA LEU A 233 17.18 -7.78 -6.00
C LEU A 233 16.34 -6.88 -5.08
N ASP A 234 15.91 -7.40 -3.94
CA ASP A 234 15.18 -6.68 -2.89
C ASP A 234 16.02 -5.64 -2.11
N PHE A 235 17.28 -5.41 -2.50
CA PHE A 235 18.09 -4.26 -2.08
C PHE A 235 18.12 -3.13 -3.11
N VAL A 236 17.48 -3.28 -4.27
CA VAL A 236 17.43 -2.23 -5.29
C VAL A 236 16.34 -1.24 -4.92
N ASN A 237 16.71 0.02 -4.69
CA ASN A 237 15.79 1.05 -4.21
C ASN A 237 14.80 1.52 -5.29
N HIS A 238 13.72 2.14 -4.80
CA HIS A 238 12.75 2.82 -5.63
C HIS A 238 13.10 4.28 -5.86
N ASP A 239 13.01 4.74 -7.11
CA ASP A 239 12.89 6.16 -7.44
C ASP A 239 12.37 6.29 -8.88
N ASN A 240 11.18 6.86 -9.08
CA ASN A 240 10.65 7.02 -10.44
C ASN A 240 11.40 8.07 -11.28
N GLU A 241 12.03 9.08 -10.69
CA GLU A 241 12.81 10.09 -11.40
C GLU A 241 14.20 9.59 -11.81
N LEU A 242 14.80 8.74 -10.97
CA LEU A 242 16.14 8.19 -11.16
C LEU A 242 16.13 6.76 -11.71
N THR A 243 14.95 6.18 -11.98
CA THR A 243 14.80 4.82 -12.53
C THR A 243 15.74 4.62 -13.72
N ASN A 244 16.72 3.74 -13.56
CA ASN A 244 17.74 3.42 -14.55
C ASN A 244 17.82 1.92 -14.84
N ALA A 245 17.06 1.10 -14.11
CA ALA A 245 16.96 -0.32 -14.34
C ALA A 245 15.52 -0.81 -14.36
N TYR A 246 15.33 -2.02 -14.87
CA TYR A 246 14.10 -2.80 -14.81
C TYR A 246 14.48 -4.27 -14.71
N PHE A 247 13.61 -5.07 -14.11
CA PHE A 247 13.78 -6.51 -14.14
C PHE A 247 13.01 -7.13 -15.32
N ASP A 248 13.49 -8.28 -15.78
CA ASP A 248 12.95 -9.04 -16.91
C ASP A 248 13.11 -10.54 -16.62
N ILE A 249 12.50 -11.40 -17.43
CA ILE A 249 12.56 -12.86 -17.27
C ILE A 249 13.23 -13.50 -18.49
N ASP A 250 14.26 -14.29 -18.25
CA ASP A 250 14.83 -15.14 -19.28
C ASP A 250 13.88 -16.29 -19.60
N ARG A 251 13.11 -16.19 -20.69
CA ARG A 251 12.12 -17.20 -21.09
C ARG A 251 12.67 -18.63 -21.20
N LYS A 252 13.99 -18.82 -21.39
CA LYS A 252 14.57 -20.16 -21.53
C LYS A 252 14.84 -20.83 -20.19
N THR A 253 15.20 -20.05 -19.18
CA THR A 253 15.60 -20.57 -17.87
C THR A 253 14.62 -20.22 -16.76
N ASN A 254 13.70 -19.30 -17.02
CA ASN A 254 12.83 -18.63 -16.05
C ASN A 254 13.62 -17.85 -14.98
N ASP A 255 14.87 -17.48 -15.26
CA ASP A 255 15.68 -16.67 -14.35
C ASP A 255 15.18 -15.22 -14.36
N ILE A 256 15.23 -14.58 -13.20
CA ILE A 256 14.97 -13.15 -13.07
C ILE A 256 16.25 -12.40 -13.40
N LEU A 257 16.17 -11.44 -14.32
CA LEU A 257 17.26 -10.58 -14.75
C LEU A 257 17.04 -9.17 -14.22
N LEU A 258 18.09 -8.49 -13.80
CA LEU A 258 18.06 -7.04 -13.61
C LEU A 258 18.89 -6.38 -14.71
N MET A 259 18.23 -5.54 -15.50
CA MET A 259 18.80 -4.87 -16.67
C MET A 259 19.02 -3.39 -16.37
N LEU A 260 20.28 -2.95 -16.41
CA LEU A 260 20.65 -1.54 -16.24
C LEU A 260 20.78 -0.85 -17.61
N ASP A 261 20.12 0.30 -17.78
CA ASP A 261 20.30 1.17 -18.95
C ASP A 261 21.31 2.27 -18.66
N LEU A 262 22.53 2.11 -19.19
CA LEU A 262 23.63 3.05 -18.99
C LEU A 262 23.35 4.46 -19.53
N ASN A 263 22.37 4.63 -20.42
CA ASN A 263 21.97 5.95 -20.90
C ASN A 263 21.20 6.75 -19.86
N LYS A 264 20.59 6.08 -18.87
CA LYS A 264 19.84 6.69 -17.78
C LYS A 264 20.72 7.00 -16.56
N CYS A 265 21.94 6.45 -16.51
CA CYS A 265 22.88 6.70 -15.42
C CYS A 265 23.52 8.09 -15.51
N THR A 266 23.62 8.78 -14.38
CA THR A 266 24.28 10.09 -14.31
C THR A 266 25.80 9.93 -14.34
N ARG A 267 26.48 10.47 -15.36
CA ARG A 267 27.95 10.37 -15.53
C ARG A 267 28.78 11.36 -14.69
N LYS A 268 28.20 11.96 -13.64
CA LYS A 268 28.91 12.90 -12.76
C LYS A 268 29.83 12.19 -11.77
N SER A 269 29.58 10.91 -11.52
CA SER A 269 30.35 10.02 -10.66
C SER A 269 30.63 8.73 -11.43
N ASN A 270 31.71 8.03 -11.09
CA ASN A 270 31.95 6.67 -11.59
C ASN A 270 31.04 5.65 -10.90
N LEU A 271 30.48 5.98 -9.74
CA LEU A 271 29.50 5.16 -9.05
C LEU A 271 28.09 5.66 -9.35
N CYS A 272 27.20 4.72 -9.67
CA CYS A 272 25.78 4.97 -9.86
C CYS A 272 24.99 4.00 -8.97
N GLU A 273 23.98 4.49 -8.26
CA GLU A 273 23.00 3.62 -7.62
C GLU A 273 21.98 3.15 -8.66
N ILE A 274 21.54 1.91 -8.52
CA ILE A 274 20.54 1.29 -9.38
C ILE A 274 19.17 1.53 -8.74
N PHE A 275 18.24 2.07 -9.53
CA PHE A 275 16.86 2.35 -9.11
C PHE A 275 15.87 1.65 -10.04
N ILE A 276 14.85 1.07 -9.44
CA ILE A 276 13.69 0.50 -10.12
C ILE A 276 12.40 1.26 -9.75
N SER A 277 11.32 0.97 -10.46
CA SER A 277 9.99 1.44 -10.09
C SER A 277 9.26 0.33 -9.33
N TYR A 278 8.96 0.53 -8.05
CA TYR A 278 8.11 -0.38 -7.28
C TYR A 278 6.65 -0.21 -7.71
N SER A 279 6.26 1.05 -7.94
CA SER A 279 4.97 1.41 -8.51
C SER A 279 5.13 2.59 -9.47
N PRO A 280 4.46 2.57 -10.64
CA PRO A 280 4.42 3.71 -11.54
C PRO A 280 3.62 4.90 -10.95
N VAL A 281 2.83 4.65 -9.90
CA VAL A 281 2.03 5.65 -9.19
C VAL A 281 2.49 5.77 -7.74
N GLU A 282 3.04 6.93 -7.39
CA GLU A 282 3.48 7.24 -6.04
C GLU A 282 2.32 7.81 -5.21
N GLU A 283 1.50 6.93 -4.65
CA GLU A 283 0.54 7.30 -3.61
C GLU A 283 1.22 7.18 -2.24
N LEU A 284 1.37 8.31 -1.56
CA LEU A 284 2.27 8.44 -0.41
C LEU A 284 1.82 7.61 0.80
N VAL A 285 0.52 7.48 1.04
CA VAL A 285 0.00 6.67 2.16
C VAL A 285 0.25 5.19 1.92
N HIS A 286 0.01 4.71 0.70
CA HIS A 286 0.29 3.34 0.27
C HIS A 286 1.77 3.01 0.35
N PHE A 287 2.66 3.90 -0.10
CA PHE A 287 4.10 3.72 -0.01
C PHE A 287 4.56 3.58 1.44
N MET A 288 4.04 4.42 2.33
CA MET A 288 4.36 4.31 3.76
C MET A 288 3.79 3.02 4.37
N ASN A 289 2.57 2.63 4.01
CA ASN A 289 1.94 1.40 4.50
C ASN A 289 2.62 0.12 4.01
N THR A 290 3.26 0.15 2.84
CA THR A 290 3.86 -1.02 2.20
C THR A 290 5.37 -1.08 2.40
N TYR A 291 6.07 0.02 2.14
CA TYR A 291 7.53 0.07 2.12
C TYR A 291 8.15 0.84 3.28
N GLY A 292 7.35 1.56 4.07
CA GLY A 292 7.82 2.29 5.26
C GLY A 292 8.59 3.58 4.96
N PHE A 293 8.39 4.19 3.79
CA PHE A 293 8.97 5.49 3.45
C PHE A 293 8.07 6.30 2.51
N PHE A 294 8.32 7.61 2.40
CA PHE A 294 7.72 8.45 1.36
C PHE A 294 8.67 8.59 0.16
N PRO A 295 8.27 8.21 -1.06
CA PRO A 295 9.09 8.44 -2.24
C PRO A 295 9.38 9.94 -2.41
N GLN A 296 10.58 10.26 -2.87
CA GLN A 296 10.96 11.64 -3.17
C GLN A 296 10.60 11.97 -4.62
N ALA A 297 9.82 13.04 -4.83
CA ALA A 297 9.60 13.58 -6.15
C ALA A 297 9.89 15.08 -6.16
N ASN A 298 10.65 15.52 -7.16
CA ASN A 298 10.90 16.94 -7.41
C ASN A 298 10.05 17.49 -8.56
N LYS A 299 9.72 16.64 -9.53
CA LYS A 299 9.09 16.98 -10.81
C LYS A 299 8.00 16.00 -11.24
N LYS A 300 7.91 14.83 -10.63
CA LYS A 300 6.82 13.88 -10.89
C LYS A 300 5.60 14.17 -10.02
N VAL A 301 4.45 13.76 -10.54
CA VAL A 301 3.20 13.79 -9.80
C VAL A 301 3.22 12.69 -8.75
N GLN A 302 2.87 13.07 -7.52
CA GLN A 302 2.56 12.15 -6.44
C GLN A 302 1.10 12.32 -6.03
N PHE A 303 0.58 11.35 -5.29
CA PHE A 303 -0.80 11.33 -4.83
C PHE A 303 -0.85 11.22 -3.31
N TRP A 304 -1.87 11.84 -2.73
CA TRP A 304 -2.24 11.64 -1.33
C TRP A 304 -3.74 11.39 -1.26
N ASN A 305 -4.12 10.17 -0.90
CA ASN A 305 -5.52 9.81 -0.70
C ASN A 305 -6.01 10.28 0.68
N LEU A 306 -6.46 11.53 0.78
CA LEU A 306 -6.97 12.14 2.02
C LEU A 306 -8.25 11.43 2.48
N THR A 307 -8.14 10.56 3.48
CA THR A 307 -9.29 9.88 4.07
C THR A 307 -9.91 10.78 5.14
N ILE A 308 -11.23 10.99 5.05
CA ILE A 308 -11.95 11.86 5.99
C ILE A 308 -12.34 11.06 7.23
N SER A 309 -11.87 11.50 8.40
CA SER A 309 -12.10 10.81 9.67
C SER A 309 -13.59 10.63 9.98
N VAL A 310 -13.98 9.38 10.24
CA VAL A 310 -15.35 9.00 10.62
C VAL A 310 -15.77 9.72 11.91
N ASN A 311 -14.86 9.83 12.87
CA ASN A 311 -15.11 10.53 14.14
C ASN A 311 -15.44 12.01 13.90
N LEU A 312 -14.69 12.68 13.02
CA LEU A 312 -14.96 14.07 12.67
C LEU A 312 -16.27 14.22 11.88
N LEU A 313 -16.57 13.30 10.96
CA LEU A 313 -17.86 13.28 10.24
C LEU A 313 -19.05 13.09 11.19
N ALA A 314 -18.90 12.24 12.23
CA ALA A 314 -19.96 11.95 13.20
C ALA A 314 -20.26 13.14 14.13
N THR A 315 -19.27 13.97 14.46
CA THR A 315 -19.46 15.08 15.42
C THR A 315 -20.34 16.23 14.91
N GLY A 316 -20.73 16.25 13.62
CA GLY A 316 -21.71 17.19 13.06
C GLY A 316 -21.31 18.67 13.12
N GLY A 317 -20.07 18.99 13.53
CA GLY A 317 -19.57 20.36 13.70
C GLY A 317 -19.15 21.06 12.41
N LEU A 318 -19.30 20.42 11.26
CA LEU A 318 -18.87 20.94 9.96
C LEU A 318 -20.10 21.42 9.19
N GLU A 319 -20.16 22.72 8.92
CA GLU A 319 -21.25 23.32 8.14
C GLU A 319 -21.31 22.68 6.75
N CYS A 320 -22.42 22.00 6.46
CA CYS A 320 -22.70 21.42 5.15
C CYS A 320 -24.21 21.38 4.89
N CYS A 321 -24.61 21.11 3.64
CA CYS A 321 -26.02 21.03 3.26
C CYS A 321 -26.70 19.73 3.68
N CYS A 322 -25.93 18.75 4.16
CA CYS A 322 -26.43 17.48 4.65
C CYS A 322 -26.54 17.50 6.17
N SER A 323 -27.65 17.01 6.72
CA SER A 323 -27.83 16.95 8.18
C SER A 323 -26.90 15.95 8.88
N ASP A 324 -26.45 14.92 8.17
CA ASP A 324 -25.52 13.89 8.66
C ASP A 324 -24.79 13.25 7.46
N ILE A 325 -23.58 13.77 7.18
CA ILE A 325 -22.75 13.32 6.06
C ILE A 325 -22.34 11.85 6.21
N LEU A 326 -22.05 11.40 7.44
CA LEU A 326 -21.59 10.04 7.68
C LEU A 326 -22.66 9.02 7.29
N ARG A 327 -23.90 9.22 7.76
CA ARG A 327 -25.03 8.38 7.36
C ARG A 327 -25.33 8.50 5.87
N PHE A 328 -25.19 9.70 5.28
CA PHE A 328 -25.33 9.89 3.83
C PHE A 328 -24.39 8.97 3.05
N TYR A 329 -23.09 9.01 3.35
CA TYR A 329 -22.09 8.19 2.67
C TYR A 329 -22.30 6.70 2.93
N SER A 330 -22.63 6.31 4.16
CA SER A 330 -22.92 4.93 4.53
C SER A 330 -24.05 4.33 3.68
N LYS A 331 -25.18 5.06 3.53
CA LYS A 331 -26.36 4.61 2.77
C LYS A 331 -26.10 4.42 1.27
N LEU A 332 -25.07 5.08 0.75
CA LEU A 332 -24.67 5.01 -0.65
C LEU A 332 -23.41 4.17 -0.88
N HIS A 333 -22.86 3.56 0.17
CA HIS A 333 -21.59 2.84 0.14
C HIS A 333 -20.45 3.68 -0.47
N ILE A 334 -20.41 4.97 -0.11
CA ILE A 334 -19.35 5.90 -0.52
C ILE A 334 -18.28 5.89 0.55
N PHE A 335 -17.05 5.52 0.19
CA PHE A 335 -15.90 5.62 1.09
C PHE A 335 -15.38 7.06 1.11
N PRO A 336 -15.38 7.77 2.25
CA PRO A 336 -15.15 9.20 2.27
C PRO A 336 -13.66 9.55 2.17
N TYR A 337 -13.13 9.60 0.96
CA TYR A 337 -11.76 10.05 0.69
C TYR A 337 -11.69 10.99 -0.52
N LEU A 338 -10.67 11.85 -0.55
CA LEU A 338 -10.34 12.70 -1.69
C LEU A 338 -8.93 12.38 -2.17
N GLU A 339 -8.78 12.20 -3.48
CA GLU A 339 -7.47 12.06 -4.08
C GLU A 339 -6.86 13.45 -4.31
N LEU A 340 -5.74 13.72 -3.65
CA LEU A 340 -4.96 14.94 -3.82
C LEU A 340 -3.78 14.68 -4.75
N VAL A 341 -3.58 15.56 -5.72
CA VAL A 341 -2.44 15.54 -6.64
C VAL A 341 -1.38 16.50 -6.10
N LEU A 342 -0.14 16.03 -6.03
CA LEU A 342 1.02 16.76 -5.52
C LEU A 342 2.00 16.98 -6.68
N LEU A 343 2.31 18.23 -7.00
CA LEU A 343 3.24 18.59 -8.09
C LEU A 343 3.75 20.02 -7.88
N ASN A 344 5.06 20.23 -7.99
CA ASN A 344 5.69 21.56 -7.88
C ASN A 344 5.21 22.37 -6.64
N GLU A 345 5.18 21.75 -5.46
CA GLU A 345 4.74 22.36 -4.18
C GLU A 345 3.26 22.80 -4.13
N ARG A 346 2.48 22.50 -5.17
CA ARG A 346 1.03 22.71 -5.20
C ARG A 346 0.28 21.42 -4.94
N ILE A 347 -0.93 21.61 -4.44
CA ILE A 347 -1.88 20.54 -4.15
C ILE A 347 -3.13 20.83 -4.96
N TRP A 348 -3.62 19.84 -5.69
CA TRP A 348 -4.90 19.90 -6.40
C TRP A 348 -5.81 18.79 -5.91
N ILE A 349 -7.11 19.03 -5.95
CA ILE A 349 -8.12 18.00 -5.77
C ILE A 349 -8.37 17.34 -7.13
N ASN A 350 -8.18 16.02 -7.23
CA ASN A 350 -8.43 15.30 -8.47
C ASN A 350 -9.94 15.12 -8.73
N ASP A 351 -10.59 16.11 -9.34
CA ASP A 351 -11.97 16.02 -9.80
C ASP A 351 -12.16 15.30 -11.13
N THR A 352 -11.08 14.72 -11.69
CA THR A 352 -11.19 13.79 -12.83
C THR A 352 -11.36 12.35 -12.36
N ASN A 353 -11.11 12.06 -11.08
CA ASN A 353 -11.45 10.78 -10.47
C ASN A 353 -12.99 10.71 -10.26
N PRO A 354 -13.69 9.66 -10.74
CA PRO A 354 -15.12 9.48 -10.51
C PRO A 354 -15.55 9.51 -9.04
N THR A 355 -14.70 9.09 -8.10
CA THR A 355 -15.03 9.09 -6.67
C THR A 355 -15.19 10.51 -6.11
N THR A 356 -14.51 11.51 -6.69
CA THR A 356 -14.68 12.92 -6.30
C THR A 356 -16.10 13.41 -6.56
N LEU A 357 -16.77 12.93 -7.61
CA LEU A 357 -18.17 13.29 -7.85
C LEU A 357 -19.08 12.73 -6.76
N GLU A 358 -18.82 11.51 -6.28
CA GLU A 358 -19.56 10.89 -5.20
C GLU A 358 -19.40 11.69 -3.89
N MET A 359 -18.18 12.15 -3.62
CA MET A 359 -17.87 13.03 -2.49
C MET A 359 -18.56 14.40 -2.55
N LEU A 360 -18.91 14.88 -3.75
CA LEU A 360 -19.58 16.17 -3.90
C LEU A 360 -21.10 16.09 -3.65
N LEU A 361 -21.70 14.90 -3.66
CA LEU A 361 -23.16 14.74 -3.54
C LEU A 361 -23.79 15.39 -2.29
N PRO A 362 -23.20 15.32 -1.08
CA PRO A 362 -23.75 15.99 0.10
C PRO A 362 -23.74 17.52 0.00
N PHE A 363 -22.91 18.09 -0.89
CA PHE A 363 -22.68 19.53 -1.03
C PHE A 363 -23.51 20.15 -2.17
N MET A 364 -24.15 19.34 -3.00
CA MET A 364 -24.96 19.78 -4.12
C MET A 364 -26.13 20.68 -3.67
N PRO A 365 -26.43 21.77 -4.39
CA PRO A 365 -27.58 22.62 -4.09
C PRO A 365 -28.89 21.88 -4.36
N TYR A 366 -29.76 21.87 -3.35
CA TYR A 366 -31.07 21.20 -3.35
C TYR A 366 -31.97 21.59 -4.53
N VAL A 367 -31.86 22.85 -4.99
CA VAL A 367 -32.71 23.45 -6.02
C VAL A 367 -32.41 22.91 -7.42
N ASP A 368 -31.16 22.56 -7.72
CA ASP A 368 -30.77 22.09 -9.06
C ASP A 368 -31.03 20.59 -9.27
N MET A 369 -31.03 19.82 -8.20
CA MET A 369 -31.33 18.38 -8.22
C MET A 369 -32.80 18.10 -8.59
N PHE A 370 -33.73 18.91 -8.09
CA PHE A 370 -35.16 18.77 -8.38
C PHE A 370 -35.60 19.44 -9.68
N ASN A 371 -35.04 20.61 -10.02
CA ASN A 371 -35.53 21.39 -11.16
C ASN A 371 -35.15 20.80 -12.53
N ASN A 372 -34.01 20.11 -12.62
CA ASN A 372 -33.52 19.56 -13.88
C ASN A 372 -34.19 18.22 -14.26
N ASN A 373 -34.69 17.46 -13.27
CA ASN A 373 -35.41 16.21 -13.52
C ASN A 373 -36.36 15.83 -12.36
N PRO A 374 -37.49 16.55 -12.17
CA PRO A 374 -38.38 16.39 -11.01
C PRO A 374 -39.05 15.01 -10.91
N ASN A 375 -38.99 14.21 -11.98
CA ASN A 375 -39.57 12.87 -12.04
C ASN A 375 -38.56 11.76 -11.74
N SER A 376 -37.27 12.06 -11.59
CA SER A 376 -36.28 11.05 -11.22
C SER A 376 -36.42 10.68 -9.75
N GLU A 377 -36.62 9.38 -9.50
CA GLU A 377 -36.67 8.84 -8.15
C GLU A 377 -35.30 8.94 -7.46
N GLU A 378 -34.21 8.85 -8.21
CA GLU A 378 -32.84 9.00 -7.72
C GLU A 378 -32.61 10.37 -7.06
N PHE A 379 -33.07 11.45 -7.72
CA PHE A 379 -32.94 12.81 -7.18
C PHE A 379 -33.82 13.03 -5.95
N LYS A 380 -35.02 12.42 -5.89
CA LYS A 380 -35.86 12.44 -4.69
C LYS A 380 -35.18 11.74 -3.52
N ILE A 381 -34.53 10.60 -3.76
CA ILE A 381 -33.83 9.86 -2.72
C ILE A 381 -32.59 10.60 -2.25
N LEU A 382 -31.79 11.16 -3.16
CA LEU A 382 -30.62 11.99 -2.79
C LEU A 382 -31.02 13.19 -1.95
N ALA A 383 -32.12 13.85 -2.30
CA ALA A 383 -32.63 14.98 -1.55
C ALA A 383 -33.15 14.56 -0.15
N GLN A 384 -33.84 13.43 -0.04
CA GLN A 384 -34.22 12.86 1.25
C GLN A 384 -32.99 12.49 2.09
N LEU A 385 -31.96 11.92 1.46
CA LEU A 385 -30.69 11.62 2.10
C LEU A 385 -30.01 12.89 2.61
N GLN A 386 -29.98 14.00 1.86
CA GLN A 386 -29.40 15.26 2.36
C GLN A 386 -30.16 15.81 3.57
N HIS A 387 -31.50 15.78 3.55
CA HIS A 387 -32.33 16.37 4.60
C HIS A 387 -32.47 15.51 5.86
N ASN A 388 -32.58 14.20 5.71
CA ASN A 388 -32.75 13.28 6.84
C ASN A 388 -32.32 11.86 6.45
N PRO A 389 -31.00 11.57 6.42
CA PRO A 389 -30.51 10.25 6.02
C PRO A 389 -31.06 9.10 6.88
N ALA A 390 -31.41 9.38 8.15
CA ALA A 390 -31.97 8.39 9.08
C ALA A 390 -33.35 7.87 8.65
N LYS A 391 -34.12 8.63 7.88
CA LYS A 391 -35.44 8.23 7.37
C LYS A 391 -35.40 7.46 6.05
N VAL A 392 -34.23 7.39 5.41
CA VAL A 392 -34.08 6.71 4.13
C VAL A 392 -33.79 5.21 4.37
N PRO A 393 -34.44 4.32 3.60
CA PRO A 393 -34.19 2.88 3.67
C PRO A 393 -32.70 2.52 3.59
N PRO A 394 -32.31 1.39 4.19
CA PRO A 394 -30.92 1.05 4.48
C PRO A 394 -29.98 0.96 3.28
N ILE A 395 -30.50 0.61 2.11
CA ILE A 395 -29.69 0.43 0.92
C ILE A 395 -30.44 1.08 -0.23
N VAL A 396 -29.85 2.16 -0.76
CA VAL A 396 -30.34 2.78 -1.99
C VAL A 396 -29.34 2.46 -3.09
N GLN A 397 -29.73 1.59 -4.01
CA GLN A 397 -29.02 1.48 -5.28
C GLN A 397 -29.34 2.71 -6.11
N ILE A 398 -28.39 3.64 -6.18
CA ILE A 398 -28.47 4.76 -7.13
C ILE A 398 -27.56 4.44 -8.30
N ASP A 399 -28.09 4.56 -9.52
CA ASP A 399 -27.27 4.52 -10.71
C ASP A 399 -26.38 5.77 -10.75
N LYS A 400 -25.11 5.58 -10.35
CA LYS A 400 -24.10 6.64 -10.32
C LYS A 400 -23.86 7.26 -11.69
N LYS A 401 -24.08 6.51 -12.80
CA LYS A 401 -24.00 7.05 -14.16
C LYS A 401 -25.19 7.95 -14.50
N ALA A 402 -26.37 7.65 -13.95
CA ALA A 402 -27.54 8.51 -14.10
C ALA A 402 -27.34 9.86 -13.40
N ILE A 403 -26.64 9.88 -12.25
CA ILE A 403 -26.33 11.12 -11.53
C ILE A 403 -25.41 12.04 -12.36
N SER A 404 -24.31 11.50 -12.90
CA SER A 404 -23.30 12.32 -13.60
C SER A 404 -23.81 12.99 -14.88
N GLY A 405 -24.80 12.40 -15.54
CA GLY A 405 -25.41 12.95 -16.77
C GLY A 405 -26.39 14.10 -16.57
N VAL A 406 -26.79 14.40 -15.32
CA VAL A 406 -27.90 15.33 -15.02
C VAL A 406 -27.47 16.51 -14.15
N ILE A 407 -26.27 16.47 -13.56
CA ILE A 407 -25.73 17.59 -12.76
C ILE A 407 -25.33 18.74 -13.69
N SER A 408 -25.89 19.92 -13.46
CA SER A 408 -25.50 21.14 -14.19
C SER A 408 -24.09 21.59 -13.79
N ALA A 409 -23.38 22.25 -14.71
CA ALA A 409 -22.07 22.82 -14.41
C ALA A 409 -22.10 23.85 -13.26
N GLU A 410 -23.21 24.59 -13.14
CA GLU A 410 -23.44 25.55 -12.06
C GLU A 410 -23.61 24.85 -10.70
N ALA A 411 -24.40 23.79 -10.63
CA ALA A 411 -24.58 23.00 -9.41
C ALA A 411 -23.25 22.37 -8.96
N LEU A 412 -22.46 21.86 -9.92
CA LEU A 412 -21.14 21.30 -9.65
C LEU A 412 -20.18 22.36 -9.11
N LEU A 413 -20.20 23.58 -9.64
CA LEU A 413 -19.38 24.68 -9.15
C LEU A 413 -19.76 25.05 -7.70
N VAL A 414 -21.06 25.17 -7.42
CA VAL A 414 -21.54 25.46 -6.06
C VAL A 414 -21.17 24.34 -5.07
N ALA A 415 -21.28 23.08 -5.48
CA ALA A 415 -20.90 21.94 -4.65
C ALA A 415 -19.40 21.94 -4.34
N LYS A 416 -18.57 22.26 -5.34
CA LYS A 416 -17.12 22.41 -5.18
C LYS A 416 -16.78 23.51 -4.18
N ASP A 417 -17.37 24.69 -4.29
CA ASP A 417 -17.13 25.80 -3.35
C ASP A 417 -17.50 25.43 -1.92
N ARG A 418 -18.64 24.76 -1.73
CA ARG A 418 -19.08 24.25 -0.41
C ARG A 418 -18.16 23.17 0.14
N MET A 419 -17.67 22.27 -0.71
CA MET A 419 -16.70 21.25 -0.31
C MET A 419 -15.39 21.91 0.14
N LEU A 420 -14.92 22.97 -0.54
CA LEU A 420 -13.73 23.70 -0.10
C LEU A 420 -13.92 24.37 1.27
N GLN A 421 -15.10 24.94 1.55
CA GLN A 421 -15.45 25.50 2.87
C GLN A 421 -15.46 24.41 3.95
N PHE A 422 -16.07 23.26 3.64
CA PHE A 422 -16.04 22.08 4.51
C PHE A 422 -14.61 21.61 4.77
N LEU A 423 -13.79 21.47 3.74
CA LEU A 423 -12.38 21.05 3.86
C LEU A 423 -11.58 22.02 4.70
N CYS A 424 -11.76 23.33 4.52
CA CYS A 424 -11.08 24.33 5.35
C CYS A 424 -11.41 24.15 6.84
N SER A 425 -12.68 23.92 7.16
CA SER A 425 -13.16 23.68 8.52
C SER A 425 -12.66 22.34 9.08
N TYR A 426 -12.68 21.29 8.26
CA TYR A 426 -12.17 19.96 8.58
C TYR A 426 -10.68 20.00 8.90
N ILE A 427 -9.88 20.58 8.00
CA ILE A 427 -8.43 20.72 8.16
C ILE A 427 -8.10 21.52 9.41
N THR A 428 -8.80 22.63 9.65
CA THR A 428 -8.59 23.45 10.87
C THR A 428 -8.85 22.64 12.13
N THR A 429 -9.89 21.81 12.14
CA THR A 429 -10.23 20.95 13.28
C THR A 429 -9.20 19.84 13.47
N LEU A 430 -8.80 19.19 12.38
CA LEU A 430 -7.79 18.14 12.38
C LEU A 430 -6.45 18.67 12.88
N LEU A 431 -5.94 19.76 12.31
CA LEU A 431 -4.66 20.36 12.72
C LEU A 431 -4.65 20.74 14.22
N LYS A 432 -5.74 21.34 14.74
CA LYS A 432 -5.87 21.62 16.18
C LYS A 432 -5.85 20.37 17.05
N SER A 433 -6.44 19.27 16.58
CA SER A 433 -6.38 17.99 17.29
C SER A 433 -4.96 17.40 17.27
N THR A 434 -4.17 17.70 16.23
CA THR A 434 -2.79 17.23 16.09
C THR A 434 -1.77 17.99 16.94
N GLU A 435 -2.05 19.24 17.33
CA GLU A 435 -1.16 20.06 18.17
C GLU A 435 -0.91 19.47 19.57
N ASN A 436 -1.83 18.63 20.06
CA ASN A 436 -1.77 18.03 21.39
C ASN A 436 -1.34 16.56 21.36
N ILE A 437 -0.82 16.06 20.24
CA ILE A 437 -0.42 14.67 20.13
C ILE A 437 0.78 14.41 21.08
N PRO A 438 0.74 13.33 21.89
CA PRO A 438 1.90 12.85 22.63
C PRO A 438 3.12 12.64 21.75
N SER A 439 4.29 12.39 22.33
CA SER A 439 5.52 12.08 21.59
C SER A 439 5.41 10.74 20.86
N MET A 440 4.65 10.67 19.78
CA MET A 440 4.60 9.52 18.88
C MET A 440 5.98 9.32 18.25
N GLN A 441 6.30 8.07 17.95
CA GLN A 441 7.51 7.66 17.27
C GLN A 441 7.17 6.77 16.07
N GLY A 442 8.13 6.59 15.16
CA GLY A 442 7.99 5.70 14.01
C GLY A 442 7.05 6.23 12.91
N PRO A 443 6.55 5.33 12.05
CA PRO A 443 5.94 5.67 10.75
C PRO A 443 4.58 6.35 10.88
N LEU A 444 3.84 6.08 11.97
CA LEU A 444 2.59 6.80 12.25
C LEU A 444 2.85 8.29 12.45
N LYS A 445 3.92 8.65 13.18
CA LYS A 445 4.34 10.05 13.33
C LYS A 445 4.75 10.68 12.01
N GLU A 446 5.46 9.93 11.16
CA GLU A 446 5.87 10.43 9.85
C GLU A 446 4.67 10.72 8.96
N LEU A 447 3.67 9.84 8.94
CA LEU A 447 2.36 10.10 8.33
C LEU A 447 1.70 11.35 8.88
N SER A 448 1.69 11.50 10.21
CA SER A 448 1.12 12.67 10.89
C SER A 448 1.74 13.98 10.43
N VAL A 449 3.07 14.03 10.45
CA VAL A 449 3.81 15.24 10.11
C VAL A 449 3.64 15.56 8.63
N LYS A 450 3.65 14.53 7.77
CA LYS A 450 3.45 14.69 6.34
C LYS A 450 2.03 15.17 6.02
N GLU A 451 1.01 14.55 6.61
CA GLU A 451 -0.39 14.99 6.47
C GLU A 451 -0.54 16.44 6.91
N ALA A 452 -0.13 16.79 8.13
CA ALA A 452 -0.26 18.15 8.65
C ALA A 452 0.41 19.17 7.72
N SER A 453 1.62 18.87 7.21
CA SER A 453 2.32 19.72 6.26
C SER A 453 1.55 19.90 4.95
N LEU A 454 0.95 18.84 4.39
CA LEU A 454 0.17 18.92 3.16
C LEU A 454 -1.14 19.67 3.37
N LEU A 455 -1.83 19.40 4.47
CA LEU A 455 -3.10 20.04 4.78
C LEU A 455 -2.95 21.53 5.09
N GLU A 456 -1.84 21.95 5.70
CA GLU A 456 -1.52 23.38 5.88
C GLU A 456 -1.38 24.09 4.52
N VAL A 457 -0.68 23.48 3.57
CA VAL A 457 -0.55 24.00 2.20
C VAL A 457 -1.91 24.08 1.51
N LEU A 458 -2.71 23.01 1.57
CA LEU A 458 -4.03 22.97 0.96
C LEU A 458 -4.97 24.03 1.58
N LYS A 459 -4.98 24.16 2.91
CA LYS A 459 -5.77 25.18 3.62
C LYS A 459 -5.38 26.59 3.18
N ASN A 460 -4.09 26.89 3.13
CA ASN A 460 -3.62 28.21 2.68
C ASN A 460 -4.07 28.49 1.24
N GLN A 461 -4.00 27.50 0.34
CA GLN A 461 -4.49 27.66 -1.03
C GLN A 461 -6.01 27.90 -1.11
N ILE A 462 -6.79 27.28 -0.21
CA ILE A 462 -8.24 27.53 -0.10
C ILE A 462 -8.50 28.97 0.38
N GLU A 463 -7.83 29.40 1.45
CA GLU A 463 -8.02 30.72 2.06
C GLU A 463 -7.57 31.88 1.17
N GLU A 464 -6.55 31.66 0.31
CA GLU A 464 -6.11 32.62 -0.70
C GLU A 464 -7.13 32.84 -1.82
N GLY A 465 -8.22 32.07 -1.87
CA GLY A 465 -9.24 32.16 -2.93
C GLY A 465 -8.70 31.73 -4.29
N ASN A 466 -7.77 30.78 -4.30
CA ASN A 466 -7.22 30.23 -5.54
C ASN A 466 -8.31 29.41 -6.24
N ASN A 467 -9.10 30.02 -7.12
CA ASN A 467 -10.22 29.38 -7.85
C ASN A 467 -9.83 28.22 -8.79
N SER A 468 -8.60 27.73 -8.71
CA SER A 468 -7.99 26.69 -9.56
C SER A 468 -7.45 25.53 -8.69
N LEU A 469 -8.17 25.15 -7.64
CA LEU A 469 -7.78 24.04 -6.76
C LEU A 469 -8.16 22.66 -7.32
N PHE A 470 -9.01 22.59 -8.34
CA PHE A 470 -9.40 21.34 -8.97
C PHE A 470 -8.50 21.03 -10.17
N TRP A 471 -8.11 19.77 -10.31
CA TRP A 471 -7.20 19.35 -11.37
C TRP A 471 -7.72 19.65 -12.78
N SER A 472 -9.03 19.52 -13.02
CA SER A 472 -9.64 19.87 -14.31
C SER A 472 -9.45 21.34 -14.72
N GLN A 473 -9.15 22.20 -13.76
CA GLN A 473 -8.87 23.63 -13.97
C GLN A 473 -7.37 23.92 -14.08
N ALA A 474 -6.52 22.95 -13.74
CA ALA A 474 -5.09 23.05 -13.91
C ALA A 474 -4.80 23.10 -15.42
N ASN A 475 -4.47 24.28 -15.94
CA ASN A 475 -4.05 24.48 -17.33
C ASN A 475 -2.66 23.86 -17.57
N ILE A 476 -2.53 22.54 -17.40
CA ILE A 476 -1.32 21.76 -17.62
C ILE A 476 -1.54 20.98 -18.93
N PRO A 477 -1.06 21.48 -20.08
CA PRO A 477 -1.37 20.90 -21.38
C PRO A 477 -0.88 19.45 -21.46
N ASN A 478 -1.76 18.55 -21.91
CA ASN A 478 -1.45 17.16 -22.27
C ASN A 478 -0.97 16.25 -21.13
N TYR A 479 -1.18 16.61 -19.85
CA TYR A 479 -0.87 15.71 -18.74
C TYR A 479 -2.10 14.88 -18.33
N LYS A 480 -2.10 13.58 -18.68
CA LYS A 480 -3.10 12.62 -18.20
C LYS A 480 -2.61 12.03 -16.89
N LEU A 481 -3.36 12.21 -15.81
CA LEU A 481 -3.04 11.58 -14.53
C LEU A 481 -3.11 10.05 -14.68
N PRO A 482 -2.15 9.30 -14.11
CA PRO A 482 -2.31 7.86 -13.96
C PRO A 482 -3.47 7.55 -13.00
N ILE A 483 -3.99 6.33 -13.06
CA ILE A 483 -5.04 5.89 -12.15
C ILE A 483 -4.39 5.57 -10.80
N CYS A 484 -4.77 6.30 -9.76
CA CYS A 484 -4.38 6.00 -8.40
C CYS A 484 -5.36 5.00 -7.77
N PRO A 485 -4.89 3.91 -7.15
CA PRO A 485 -5.78 2.99 -6.45
C PRO A 485 -6.44 3.69 -5.24
N PRO A 486 -7.69 3.34 -4.89
CA PRO A 486 -8.34 3.87 -3.69
C PRO A 486 -7.61 3.41 -2.42
N PRO A 487 -7.68 4.19 -1.32
CA PRO A 487 -7.14 3.77 -0.05
C PRO A 487 -7.92 2.56 0.52
N SER A 488 -7.26 1.79 1.40
CA SER A 488 -7.94 0.75 2.17
C SER A 488 -8.81 1.38 3.27
N PRO A 489 -10.01 0.84 3.55
CA PRO A 489 -10.83 1.35 4.63
C PRO A 489 -10.19 1.12 6.00
N SER A 490 -10.33 2.10 6.89
CA SER A 490 -9.87 1.98 8.27
C SER A 490 -10.72 1.00 9.09
N PRO A 491 -10.17 0.42 10.17
CA PRO A 491 -10.96 -0.38 11.12
C PRO A 491 -12.22 0.35 11.61
N ASP A 492 -12.07 1.63 11.99
CA ASP A 492 -13.18 2.46 12.48
C ASP A 492 -14.28 2.60 11.43
N TYR A 493 -13.90 2.78 10.16
CA TYR A 493 -14.87 2.83 9.07
C TYR A 493 -15.58 1.49 8.89
N ILE A 494 -14.85 0.37 8.88
CA ILE A 494 -15.43 -0.98 8.77
C ILE A 494 -16.41 -1.25 9.93
N SER A 495 -16.01 -0.95 11.16
CA SER A 495 -16.87 -1.11 12.35
C SER A 495 -18.12 -0.25 12.27
N THR A 496 -17.94 1.05 11.99
CA THR A 496 -19.06 1.99 11.89
C THR A 496 -20.03 1.61 10.79
N MET A 497 -19.55 1.19 9.62
CA MET A 497 -20.42 0.71 8.55
C MET A 497 -21.17 -0.57 8.96
N SER A 498 -20.51 -1.49 9.67
CA SER A 498 -21.14 -2.71 10.17
C SER A 498 -22.24 -2.40 11.20
N GLU A 499 -21.98 -1.48 12.14
CA GLU A 499 -22.96 -1.02 13.12
C GLU A 499 -24.16 -0.33 12.48
N ILE A 500 -23.92 0.57 11.53
CA ILE A 500 -24.99 1.24 10.78
C ILE A 500 -25.84 0.22 10.02
N ASN A 501 -25.21 -0.79 9.43
CA ASN A 501 -25.92 -1.87 8.73
C ASN A 501 -26.69 -2.79 9.70
N ALA A 502 -26.18 -3.05 10.91
CA ALA A 502 -26.84 -3.84 11.93
C ALA A 502 -28.06 -3.12 12.54
N GLU A 503 -27.93 -1.83 12.87
CA GLU A 503 -29.03 -0.95 13.31
C GLU A 503 -30.18 -1.00 12.29
N GLN A 504 -29.81 -0.97 11.01
CA GLN A 504 -30.72 -1.01 9.88
C GLN A 504 -31.42 -2.36 9.68
N ALA A 505 -30.75 -3.47 9.97
CA ALA A 505 -31.32 -4.81 9.92
C ALA A 505 -32.21 -5.13 11.15
N GLY A 506 -32.27 -4.22 12.13
CA GLY A 506 -32.97 -4.46 13.40
C GLY A 506 -32.26 -5.50 14.28
N ILE A 507 -30.96 -5.72 14.05
CA ILE A 507 -30.13 -6.65 14.82
C ILE A 507 -29.54 -5.86 16.01
N PRO A 508 -29.76 -6.30 17.27
CA PRO A 508 -29.17 -5.64 18.43
C PRO A 508 -27.64 -5.67 18.35
N ALA A 509 -26.99 -4.52 18.59
CA ALA A 509 -25.53 -4.35 18.48
C ALA A 509 -24.69 -5.31 19.36
N ASN A 510 -25.30 -5.93 20.39
CA ASN A 510 -24.61 -6.77 21.39
C ASN A 510 -24.31 -8.21 20.93
N LEU A 511 -24.30 -8.51 19.63
CA LEU A 511 -24.07 -9.87 19.10
C LEU A 511 -22.76 -10.03 18.32
N HIS A 512 -21.93 -8.99 18.21
CA HIS A 512 -20.68 -9.01 17.42
C HIS A 512 -19.38 -9.11 18.23
N GLU A 513 -19.46 -9.22 19.57
CA GLU A 513 -18.32 -9.58 20.42
C GLU A 513 -18.38 -11.08 20.78
N SER A 514 -17.98 -11.95 19.87
CA SER A 514 -17.70 -13.37 20.17
C SER A 514 -16.64 -13.94 19.24
#